data_AF-A0A7H9BGG5-F1
#
_entry.id   AF-A0A7H9BGG5-F1
#
_cell.length_a   1.000
_cell.length_b   1.000
_cell.length_c   1.000
_cell.angle_alpha   90.00
_cell.angle_beta   90.00
_cell.angle_gamma   90.00
#
_symmetry.space_group_name_H-M   'P 1'
#
loop_
_entity.id
_entity.type
_entity.pdbx_description
1 polymer ?
#
loop_
_entity_poly.entity_id
_entity_poly.type
_entity_poly.pdbx_seq_one_letter_code
_entity_poly.pdbx_strand_id
1 'polypeptide(L)'
;MTVIAVFNQKGGVGKTTVTANLAATLVQNGIAPLVIDLDPQAHLTATWGLTPKASQTMYRFYQGTAPLTDLIQTSGPGIHFIPSHLELARVDSQLVRHRDHLWRLKLALEAEMLAGSGTPIIIDCSPMLGVLSFSALLAADLVLIPVAAEYLALNGACMLERTLFGLEKFDRRRERRYLVNRFKAGHETHEKVHAQLQKHFPRELLNTIIHENDDIMAAVGDNLDVFSYAPDSSAGTDFSFLLDELIEKGLIAIEE
;
A
#
# COMPACT_ATOMS: atom_id res chain seq x y z
N MET A 1 -7.33 14.19 -4.75
CA MET A 1 -6.59 13.37 -3.77
C MET A 1 -7.19 11.98 -3.76
N THR A 2 -6.37 10.95 -3.95
CA THR A 2 -6.77 9.55 -3.78
C THR A 2 -5.94 8.94 -2.65
N VAL A 3 -6.60 8.36 -1.64
CA VAL A 3 -5.92 7.54 -0.62
C VAL A 3 -5.96 6.07 -1.04
N ILE A 4 -4.78 5.48 -1.23
CA ILE A 4 -4.60 4.09 -1.65
C ILE A 4 -4.04 3.29 -0.48
N ALA A 5 -4.80 2.34 0.04
CA ALA A 5 -4.27 1.37 1.00
C ALA A 5 -3.83 0.11 0.25
N VAL A 6 -2.55 -0.26 0.36
CA VAL A 6 -2.02 -1.51 -0.18
C VAL A 6 -2.15 -2.60 0.88
N PHE A 7 -3.17 -3.46 0.76
CA PHE A 7 -3.53 -4.39 1.83
C PHE A 7 -3.89 -5.79 1.35
N ASN A 8 -3.43 -6.77 2.12
CA ASN A 8 -3.79 -8.18 2.04
C ASN A 8 -3.38 -8.84 3.36
N GLN A 9 -4.29 -9.62 3.94
CA GLN A 9 -4.07 -10.35 5.20
C GLN A 9 -2.98 -11.42 5.07
N LYS A 10 -2.74 -11.93 3.86
CA LYS A 10 -1.64 -12.86 3.62
C LYS A 10 -0.30 -12.12 3.67
N GLY A 11 0.61 -12.59 4.52
CA GLY A 11 2.00 -12.15 4.54
C GLY A 11 2.74 -12.55 3.26
N GLY A 12 3.79 -11.82 2.90
CA GLY A 12 4.68 -12.20 1.78
C GLY A 12 4.13 -11.99 0.36
N VAL A 13 2.92 -11.42 0.20
CA VAL A 13 2.34 -11.17 -1.15
C VAL A 13 2.91 -9.94 -1.88
N GLY A 14 3.91 -9.27 -1.29
CA GLY A 14 4.58 -8.11 -1.88
C GLY A 14 3.86 -6.77 -1.68
N LYS A 15 3.17 -6.54 -0.56
CA LYS A 15 2.54 -5.24 -0.23
C LYS A 15 3.55 -4.09 -0.25
N THR A 16 4.56 -4.16 0.61
CA THR A 16 5.66 -3.19 0.68
C THR A 16 6.33 -2.97 -0.66
N THR A 17 6.58 -4.05 -1.42
CA THR A 17 7.15 -3.97 -2.77
C THR A 17 6.25 -3.22 -3.75
N VAL A 18 4.95 -3.49 -3.75
CA VAL A 18 3.99 -2.78 -4.61
C VAL A 18 3.88 -1.32 -4.18
N THR A 19 3.78 -1.04 -2.88
CA THR A 19 3.76 0.33 -2.34
C THR A 19 4.99 1.11 -2.78
N ALA A 20 6.17 0.51 -2.61
CA ALA A 20 7.44 1.13 -2.95
C ALA A 20 7.53 1.52 -4.42
N ASN A 21 7.28 0.56 -5.31
CA ASN A 21 7.48 0.75 -6.73
C ASN A 21 6.36 1.58 -7.37
N LEU A 22 5.12 1.51 -6.86
CA LEU A 22 4.06 2.41 -7.30
C LEU A 22 4.40 3.87 -6.94
N ALA A 23 4.94 4.12 -5.74
CA ALA A 23 5.39 5.45 -5.34
C ALA A 23 6.55 5.96 -6.22
N ALA A 24 7.53 5.11 -6.50
CA ALA A 24 8.64 5.44 -7.40
C ALA A 24 8.15 5.72 -8.84
N THR A 25 7.18 4.94 -9.33
CA THR A 25 6.59 5.15 -10.67
C THR A 25 5.87 6.49 -10.77
N LEU A 26 5.12 6.90 -9.73
CA LEU A 26 4.49 8.22 -9.68
C LEU A 26 5.53 9.34 -9.79
N VAL A 27 6.64 9.23 -9.07
CA VAL A 27 7.75 10.19 -9.15
C VAL A 27 8.36 10.26 -10.53
N GLN A 28 8.59 9.12 -11.18
CA GLN A 28 9.10 9.08 -12.56
C GLN A 28 8.16 9.82 -13.54
N ASN A 29 6.86 9.87 -13.22
CA ASN A 29 5.84 10.60 -13.98
C ASN A 29 5.62 12.04 -13.46
N GLY A 30 6.56 12.59 -12.67
CA GLY A 30 6.52 13.97 -12.20
C GLY A 30 5.56 14.23 -11.04
N ILE A 31 5.00 13.18 -10.44
CA ILE A 31 4.03 13.28 -9.34
C ILE A 31 4.73 12.92 -8.05
N ALA A 32 4.73 13.83 -7.08
CA ALA A 32 5.30 13.59 -5.76
C ALA A 32 4.25 12.99 -4.81
N PRO A 33 4.21 11.66 -4.56
CA PRO A 33 3.26 11.06 -3.63
C PRO A 33 3.64 11.32 -2.17
N LEU A 34 2.65 11.23 -1.29
CA LEU A 34 2.86 11.00 0.13
C LEU A 34 2.72 9.49 0.42
N VAL A 35 3.75 8.91 1.00
CA VAL A 35 3.78 7.49 1.36
C VAL A 35 3.77 7.37 2.88
N ILE A 36 2.91 6.50 3.41
CA ILE A 36 2.76 6.26 4.85
C ILE A 36 3.05 4.79 5.11
N ASP A 37 4.06 4.51 5.93
CA ASP A 37 4.32 3.16 6.43
C ASP A 37 3.51 2.92 7.70
N LEU A 38 2.59 1.97 7.64
CA LEU A 38 1.71 1.57 8.75
C LEU A 38 1.96 0.13 9.20
N ASP A 39 3.11 -0.47 8.83
CA ASP A 39 3.54 -1.77 9.34
C ASP A 39 4.57 -1.57 10.46
N PRO A 40 4.33 -2.05 11.69
CA PRO A 40 5.34 -1.99 12.76
C PRO A 40 6.68 -2.65 12.41
N GLN A 41 6.73 -3.56 11.41
CA GLN A 41 8.01 -4.10 10.92
C GLN A 41 8.87 -3.06 10.19
N ALA A 42 8.27 -1.95 9.75
CA ALA A 42 8.95 -0.81 9.13
C ALA A 42 9.83 -1.19 7.94
N HIS A 43 9.45 -2.23 7.19
CA HIS A 43 10.20 -2.69 6.02
C HIS A 43 10.24 -1.60 4.94
N LEU A 44 9.13 -0.90 4.69
CA LEU A 44 9.11 0.19 3.73
C LEU A 44 10.01 1.34 4.16
N THR A 45 9.95 1.70 5.45
CA THR A 45 10.83 2.71 6.04
C THR A 45 12.30 2.35 5.82
N ALA A 46 12.68 1.09 6.05
CA ALA A 46 14.03 0.60 5.80
C ALA A 46 14.40 0.63 4.31
N THR A 47 13.49 0.23 3.41
CA THR A 47 13.66 0.33 1.94
C THR A 47 13.92 1.76 1.47
N TRP A 48 13.51 2.78 2.22
CA TRP A 48 13.82 4.19 1.92
C TRP A 48 15.12 4.70 2.56
N GLY A 49 15.91 3.81 3.17
CA GLY A 49 17.16 4.15 3.86
C GLY A 49 16.95 4.91 5.17
N LEU A 50 15.73 4.95 5.72
CA LEU A 50 15.40 5.73 6.90
C LEU A 50 15.56 4.91 8.19
N THR A 51 16.14 5.53 9.22
CA THR A 51 16.30 4.95 10.56
C THR A 51 15.74 5.89 11.65
N PRO A 52 14.43 6.19 11.61
CA PRO A 52 13.83 7.19 12.49
C PRO A 52 13.73 6.71 13.93
N LYS A 53 13.79 7.65 14.88
CA LYS A 53 13.37 7.39 16.26
C LYS A 53 11.84 7.29 16.32
N ALA A 54 11.31 6.55 17.29
CA ALA A 54 9.86 6.44 17.51
C ALA A 54 9.10 7.79 17.59
N SER A 55 9.79 8.87 18.00
CA SER A 55 9.26 10.24 18.06
C SER A 55 9.12 10.93 16.70
N GLN A 56 9.51 10.28 15.60
CA GLN A 56 9.51 10.80 14.24
C GLN A 56 8.64 9.95 13.30
N THR A 57 7.79 9.06 13.85
CA THR A 57 7.04 8.06 13.09
C THR A 57 5.55 8.09 13.41
N MET A 58 4.78 7.29 12.66
CA MET A 58 3.35 7.06 12.91
C MET A 58 3.02 6.69 14.36
N TYR A 59 3.98 6.14 15.12
CA TYR A 59 3.77 5.87 16.54
C TYR A 59 3.44 7.13 17.32
N ARG A 60 4.17 8.23 17.09
CA ARG A 60 3.92 9.52 17.75
C ARG A 60 2.57 10.11 17.37
N PHE A 61 2.16 9.93 16.11
CA PHE A 61 0.82 10.32 15.64
C PHE A 61 -0.29 9.60 16.41
N TYR A 62 -0.19 8.27 16.56
CA TYR A 62 -1.18 7.49 17.30
C TYR A 62 -1.10 7.68 18.83
N GLN A 63 0.03 8.15 19.37
CA GLN A 63 0.09 8.63 20.75
C GLN A 63 -0.64 9.97 20.97
N GLY A 64 -1.03 10.66 19.89
CA GLY A 64 -1.69 11.96 19.99
C GLY A 64 -0.76 13.12 20.28
N THR A 65 0.54 12.96 20.05
CA THR A 65 1.57 13.95 20.41
C THR A 65 2.27 14.61 19.21
N ALA A 66 1.79 14.33 18.00
CA ALA A 66 2.16 15.01 16.77
C ALA A 66 1.03 14.95 15.72
N PRO A 67 0.85 15.99 14.90
CA PRO A 67 0.13 15.91 13.63
C PRO A 67 0.92 15.11 12.58
N LEU A 68 0.30 14.72 11.47
CA LEU A 68 0.97 14.00 10.38
C LEU A 68 2.03 14.86 9.69
N THR A 69 1.73 16.14 9.49
CA THR A 69 2.62 17.16 8.89
C THR A 69 4.00 17.24 9.55
N ASP A 70 4.08 17.10 10.86
CA ASP A 70 5.34 17.09 11.63
C ASP A 70 6.21 15.85 11.38
N LEU A 71 5.63 14.79 10.82
CA LEU A 71 6.26 13.49 10.64
C LEU A 71 6.68 13.23 9.19
N ILE A 72 6.34 14.13 8.27
CA ILE A 72 6.72 14.03 6.86
C ILE A 72 8.23 14.23 6.75
N GLN A 73 8.89 13.23 6.18
CA GLN A 73 10.30 13.25 5.83
C GLN A 73 10.41 13.21 4.31
N THR A 74 11.35 13.96 3.75
CA THR A 74 11.67 13.87 2.33
C THR A 74 12.94 13.05 2.17
N SER A 75 12.86 11.95 1.42
CA SER A 75 14.00 11.08 1.09
C SER A 75 13.94 10.72 -0.39
N GLY A 76 15.10 10.73 -1.07
CA GLY A 76 15.18 10.47 -2.51
C GLY A 76 14.57 11.57 -3.39
N PRO A 77 14.40 11.29 -4.70
CA PRO A 77 13.90 12.27 -5.66
C PRO A 77 12.38 12.45 -5.51
N GLY A 78 11.93 13.35 -4.63
CA GLY A 78 10.55 13.85 -4.65
C GLY A 78 9.47 13.00 -3.95
N ILE A 79 9.83 12.00 -3.14
CA ILE A 79 8.87 11.27 -2.31
C ILE A 79 8.75 11.93 -0.95
N HIS A 80 7.50 12.22 -0.54
CA HIS A 80 7.18 12.55 0.84
C HIS A 80 6.84 11.26 1.59
N PHE A 81 7.43 11.05 2.76
CA PHE A 81 7.36 9.78 3.48
C PHE A 81 7.08 9.99 4.97
N ILE A 82 6.07 9.31 5.52
CA ILE A 82 5.84 9.23 6.97
C ILE A 82 6.21 7.82 7.42
N PRO A 83 7.29 7.67 8.20
CA PRO A 83 7.80 6.35 8.52
C PRO A 83 7.07 5.65 9.64
N SER A 84 7.34 4.34 9.75
CA SER A 84 6.92 3.45 10.82
C SER A 84 8.07 3.15 11.79
N HIS A 85 7.74 2.52 12.91
CA HIS A 85 8.68 2.05 13.93
C HIS A 85 8.08 0.86 14.69
N LEU A 86 8.92 -0.04 15.23
CA LEU A 86 8.48 -1.22 15.99
C LEU A 86 7.49 -0.92 17.12
N GLU A 87 7.68 0.23 17.79
CA GLU A 87 6.78 0.73 18.84
C GLU A 87 5.32 0.90 18.39
N LEU A 88 5.07 1.06 17.08
CA LEU A 88 3.73 1.13 16.51
C LEU A 88 2.89 -0.12 16.82
N ALA A 89 3.52 -1.29 17.05
CA ALA A 89 2.84 -2.51 17.48
C ALA A 89 2.08 -2.34 18.82
N ARG A 90 2.47 -1.35 19.65
CA ARG A 90 1.76 -1.03 20.89
C ARG A 90 0.39 -0.40 20.66
N VAL A 91 0.15 0.18 19.49
CA VAL A 91 -1.16 0.75 19.13
C VAL A 91 -2.20 -0.36 18.99
N ASP A 92 -1.83 -1.47 18.34
CA ASP A 92 -2.73 -2.63 18.17
C ASP A 92 -3.02 -3.32 19.51
N SER A 93 -2.05 -3.41 20.42
CA SER A 93 -2.26 -4.03 21.74
C SER A 93 -3.13 -3.20 22.69
N GLN A 94 -3.40 -1.93 22.36
CA GLN A 94 -4.19 -1.00 23.17
C GLN A 94 -5.61 -0.77 22.65
N LEU A 95 -6.09 -1.61 21.71
CA LEU A 95 -7.40 -1.54 21.03
C LEU A 95 -8.61 -1.24 21.95
N VAL A 96 -8.60 -1.75 23.19
CA VAL A 96 -9.73 -1.59 24.13
C VAL A 96 -9.89 -0.15 24.64
N ARG A 97 -8.83 0.67 24.61
CA ARG A 97 -8.84 2.00 25.26
C ARG A 97 -9.29 3.14 24.35
N HIS A 98 -9.19 3.01 23.01
CA HIS A 98 -9.39 4.14 22.11
C HIS A 98 -10.01 3.72 20.77
N ARG A 99 -11.35 3.58 20.73
CA ARG A 99 -12.11 3.40 19.47
C ARG A 99 -11.81 4.50 18.44
N ASP A 100 -11.44 5.68 18.93
CA ASP A 100 -11.08 6.84 18.11
C ASP A 100 -9.85 6.59 17.23
N HIS A 101 -8.97 5.64 17.60
CA HIS A 101 -7.80 5.31 16.79
C HIS A 101 -8.16 4.73 15.41
N LEU A 102 -9.32 4.06 15.29
CA LEU A 102 -9.78 3.56 13.99
C LEU A 102 -9.99 4.71 13.00
N TRP A 103 -10.59 5.80 13.45
CA TRP A 103 -10.92 6.96 12.61
C TRP A 103 -9.83 8.02 12.55
N ARG A 104 -8.85 7.94 13.45
CA ARG A 104 -7.82 8.97 13.64
C ARG A 104 -7.08 9.32 12.35
N LEU A 105 -6.63 8.31 11.58
CA LEU A 105 -5.91 8.55 10.34
C LEU A 105 -6.79 9.28 9.31
N LYS A 106 -8.01 8.78 9.08
CA LYS A 106 -8.98 9.41 8.15
C LYS A 106 -9.21 10.88 8.50
N LEU A 107 -9.53 11.16 9.76
CA LEU A 107 -9.82 12.51 10.24
C LEU A 107 -8.59 13.44 10.12
N ALA A 108 -7.39 12.93 10.39
CA ALA A 108 -6.17 13.72 10.26
C ALA A 108 -5.83 14.04 8.80
N LEU A 109 -5.98 13.08 7.88
CA LEU A 109 -5.77 13.30 6.45
C LEU A 109 -6.74 14.34 5.89
N GLU A 110 -8.01 14.31 6.32
CA GLU A 110 -9.02 15.31 5.97
C GLU A 110 -8.72 16.69 6.59
N ALA A 111 -8.34 16.74 7.86
CA ALA A 111 -8.16 17.99 8.61
C ALA A 111 -6.86 18.73 8.29
N GLU A 112 -5.76 18.00 8.07
CA GLU A 112 -4.44 18.62 7.84
C GLU A 112 -4.25 19.09 6.39
N MET A 113 -5.27 18.93 5.53
CA MET A 113 -5.25 19.34 4.12
C MET A 113 -3.95 18.93 3.39
N LEU A 114 -3.40 17.76 3.75
CA LEU A 114 -2.35 17.10 2.96
C LEU A 114 -2.80 16.85 1.51
N ALA A 115 -4.10 17.05 1.25
CA ALA A 115 -4.82 17.10 -0.01
C ALA A 115 -4.57 18.32 -0.92
N GLY A 116 -3.78 19.33 -0.51
CA GLY A 116 -3.71 20.67 -1.12
C GLY A 116 -3.34 20.77 -2.62
N SER A 117 -3.03 19.66 -3.31
CA SER A 117 -2.54 19.61 -4.70
C SER A 117 -3.03 18.39 -5.50
N GLY A 118 -4.05 17.67 -5.03
CA GLY A 118 -4.47 16.44 -5.70
C GLY A 118 -3.53 15.24 -5.48
N THR A 119 -2.41 15.42 -4.78
CA THR A 119 -1.36 14.42 -4.51
C THR A 119 -1.92 13.07 -4.03
N PRO A 120 -1.52 11.95 -4.67
CA PRO A 120 -1.89 10.62 -4.22
C PRO A 120 -1.18 10.24 -2.91
N ILE A 121 -1.92 9.58 -2.03
CA ILE A 121 -1.41 9.06 -0.75
C ILE A 121 -1.39 7.54 -0.83
N ILE A 122 -0.26 6.91 -0.57
CA ILE A 122 -0.13 5.45 -0.56
C ILE A 122 0.22 4.97 0.84
N ILE A 123 -0.57 4.04 1.37
CA ILE A 123 -0.40 3.48 2.72
C ILE A 123 0.05 2.02 2.59
N ASP A 124 1.24 1.71 3.11
CA ASP A 124 1.69 0.33 3.26
C ASP A 124 1.14 -0.26 4.56
N CYS A 125 0.37 -1.33 4.43
CA CYS A 125 -0.34 -1.90 5.55
C CYS A 125 0.29 -3.21 6.02
N SER A 126 0.40 -3.38 7.33
CA SER A 126 0.72 -4.67 7.95
C SER A 126 -0.27 -5.76 7.50
N PRO A 127 0.14 -7.04 7.33
CA PRO A 127 -0.80 -8.14 7.08
C PRO A 127 -1.76 -8.42 8.25
N MET A 128 -1.44 -7.97 9.47
CA MET A 128 -2.25 -8.27 10.65
C MET A 128 -3.50 -7.38 10.70
N LEU A 129 -4.66 -7.99 10.93
CA LEU A 129 -5.89 -7.25 11.21
C LEU A 129 -5.85 -6.69 12.63
N GLY A 130 -5.89 -5.37 12.74
CA GLY A 130 -5.77 -4.61 13.99
C GLY A 130 -6.22 -3.16 13.79
N VAL A 131 -6.00 -2.32 14.80
CA VAL A 131 -6.27 -0.88 14.76
C VAL A 131 -5.64 -0.26 13.52
N LEU A 132 -4.38 -0.58 13.25
CA LEU A 132 -3.59 0.05 12.19
C LEU A 132 -4.18 -0.26 10.81
N SER A 133 -4.30 -1.54 10.46
CA SER A 133 -4.86 -1.95 9.17
C SER A 133 -6.31 -1.50 8.99
N PHE A 134 -7.14 -1.52 10.05
CA PHE A 134 -8.48 -0.95 9.97
C PHE A 134 -8.46 0.57 9.78
N SER A 135 -7.54 1.29 10.41
CA SER A 135 -7.44 2.74 10.23
C SER A 135 -7.03 3.11 8.80
N ALA A 136 -6.10 2.36 8.20
CA ALA A 136 -5.77 2.51 6.79
C ALA A 136 -6.96 2.21 5.87
N LEU A 137 -7.67 1.10 6.08
CA LEU A 137 -8.85 0.74 5.28
C LEU A 137 -10.00 1.73 5.43
N LEU A 138 -10.16 2.32 6.62
CA LEU A 138 -11.16 3.34 6.88
C LEU A 138 -10.85 4.65 6.16
N ALA A 139 -9.56 5.02 6.10
CA ALA A 139 -9.06 6.20 5.39
C ALA A 139 -9.02 6.05 3.87
N ALA A 140 -8.97 4.83 3.34
CA ALA A 140 -8.76 4.57 1.92
C ALA A 140 -9.97 4.91 1.02
N ASP A 141 -9.68 5.47 -0.15
CA ASP A 141 -10.60 5.55 -1.28
C ASP A 141 -10.51 4.29 -2.15
N LEU A 142 -9.28 3.84 -2.39
CA LEU A 142 -8.93 2.62 -3.10
C LEU A 142 -8.18 1.65 -2.18
N VAL A 143 -8.61 0.40 -2.15
CA VAL A 143 -7.83 -0.71 -1.59
C VAL A 143 -7.18 -1.48 -2.74
N LEU A 144 -5.87 -1.34 -2.89
CA LEU A 144 -5.09 -2.13 -3.84
C LEU A 144 -4.67 -3.43 -3.15
N ILE A 145 -4.97 -4.58 -3.76
CA ILE A 145 -4.86 -5.89 -3.13
C ILE A 145 -3.87 -6.75 -3.95
N PRO A 146 -2.58 -6.74 -3.60
CA PRO A 146 -1.61 -7.64 -4.20
C PRO A 146 -1.92 -9.09 -3.83
N VAL A 147 -1.97 -9.96 -4.82
CA VAL A 147 -2.22 -11.40 -4.65
C VAL A 147 -1.10 -12.17 -5.32
N ALA A 148 -0.24 -12.81 -4.52
CA ALA A 148 0.74 -13.76 -5.04
C ALA A 148 0.04 -14.98 -5.63
N ALA A 149 0.44 -15.40 -6.83
CA ALA A 149 -0.22 -16.45 -7.63
C ALA A 149 -0.01 -17.89 -7.10
N GLU A 150 -0.24 -18.12 -5.81
CA GLU A 150 -0.01 -19.39 -5.10
C GLU A 150 -1.32 -20.11 -4.74
N TYR A 151 -1.26 -21.40 -4.37
CA TYR A 151 -2.44 -22.24 -4.08
C TYR A 151 -3.49 -21.66 -3.10
N LEU A 152 -3.09 -20.79 -2.18
CA LEU A 152 -3.99 -20.17 -1.18
C LEU A 152 -4.34 -18.70 -1.48
N ALA A 153 -4.00 -18.21 -2.67
CA ALA A 153 -4.24 -16.84 -3.13
C ALA A 153 -5.71 -16.42 -3.01
N LEU A 154 -6.61 -17.23 -3.58
CA LEU A 154 -8.04 -16.94 -3.62
C LEU A 154 -8.65 -16.90 -2.22
N ASN A 155 -8.22 -17.78 -1.32
CA ASN A 155 -8.72 -17.80 0.05
C ASN A 155 -8.37 -16.51 0.80
N GLY A 156 -7.16 -15.99 0.64
CA GLY A 156 -6.74 -14.71 1.21
C GLY A 156 -7.57 -13.55 0.67
N ALA A 157 -7.79 -13.51 -0.65
CA ALA A 157 -8.64 -12.49 -1.29
C ALA A 157 -10.09 -12.54 -0.79
N CYS A 158 -10.69 -13.74 -0.69
CA CYS A 158 -12.04 -13.93 -0.16
C CYS A 158 -12.17 -13.57 1.33
N MET A 159 -11.11 -13.79 2.12
CA MET A 159 -11.10 -13.39 3.54
C MET A 159 -11.08 -11.87 3.68
N LEU A 160 -10.31 -11.18 2.82
CA LEU A 160 -10.31 -9.72 2.76
C LEU A 160 -11.69 -9.17 2.36
N GLU A 161 -12.37 -9.78 1.39
CA GLU A 161 -13.73 -9.38 1.01
C GLU A 161 -14.70 -9.38 2.19
N ARG A 162 -14.64 -10.40 3.04
CA ARG A 162 -15.47 -10.47 4.25
C ARG A 162 -15.16 -9.32 5.22
N THR A 163 -13.88 -8.97 5.36
CA THR A 163 -13.45 -7.84 6.19
C THR A 163 -13.96 -6.51 5.62
N LEU A 164 -13.80 -6.27 4.32
CA LEU A 164 -14.30 -5.05 3.66
C LEU A 164 -15.82 -4.96 3.78
N PHE A 165 -16.56 -6.03 3.48
CA PHE A 165 -18.00 -6.08 3.64
C PHE A 165 -18.45 -5.79 5.09
N GLY A 166 -17.67 -6.21 6.09
CA GLY A 166 -17.90 -5.86 7.49
C GLY A 166 -17.79 -4.37 7.74
N LEU A 167 -16.73 -3.72 7.24
CA LEU A 167 -16.49 -2.27 7.38
C LEU A 167 -17.54 -1.42 6.65
N GLU A 168 -18.05 -1.92 5.53
CA GLU A 168 -19.05 -1.23 4.70
C GLU A 168 -20.37 -1.01 5.41
N LYS A 169 -20.70 -1.84 6.40
CA LYS A 169 -21.89 -1.67 7.24
C LYS A 169 -21.82 -0.46 8.16
N PHE A 170 -20.62 0.09 8.38
CA PHE A 170 -20.38 1.18 9.34
C PHE A 170 -19.95 2.50 8.69
N ASP A 171 -19.65 2.50 7.39
CA ASP A 171 -19.18 3.69 6.66
C ASP A 171 -19.64 3.63 5.20
N ARG A 172 -18.73 3.41 4.25
CA ARG A 172 -19.01 3.34 2.80
C ARG A 172 -18.34 2.16 2.12
N ARG A 173 -18.81 1.80 0.92
CA ARG A 173 -18.05 0.92 0.02
C ARG A 173 -16.76 1.62 -0.41
N ARG A 174 -15.64 0.92 -0.27
CA ARG A 174 -14.35 1.34 -0.84
C ARG A 174 -14.20 0.71 -2.22
N GLU A 175 -13.62 1.47 -3.14
CA GLU A 175 -13.14 0.87 -4.38
C GLU A 175 -12.01 -0.10 -4.03
N ARG A 176 -11.96 -1.22 -4.75
CA ARG A 176 -10.96 -2.25 -4.51
C ARG A 176 -10.50 -2.84 -5.83
N ARG A 177 -9.21 -3.12 -5.94
CA ARG A 177 -8.61 -3.73 -7.13
C ARG A 177 -7.65 -4.84 -6.75
N TYR A 178 -7.78 -5.98 -7.39
CA TYR A 178 -6.88 -7.12 -7.21
C TYR A 178 -5.75 -7.02 -8.24
N LEU A 179 -4.52 -7.11 -7.75
CA LEU A 179 -3.31 -7.10 -8.57
C LEU A 179 -2.66 -8.46 -8.45
N VAL A 180 -2.54 -9.19 -9.56
CA VAL A 180 -1.73 -10.42 -9.56
C VAL A 180 -0.26 -10.01 -9.44
N ASN A 181 0.42 -10.60 -8.47
CA ASN A 181 1.82 -10.28 -8.16
C ASN A 181 2.67 -11.55 -8.18
N ARG A 182 3.98 -11.38 -8.42
CA ARG A 182 4.98 -12.45 -8.51
C ARG A 182 4.57 -13.54 -9.50
N PHE A 183 4.06 -13.12 -10.65
CA PHE A 183 3.57 -14.04 -11.67
C PHE A 183 4.71 -14.61 -12.52
N LYS A 184 4.58 -15.88 -12.94
CA LYS A 184 5.55 -16.58 -13.79
C LYS A 184 4.77 -17.17 -14.95
N ALA A 185 4.93 -16.58 -16.13
CA ALA A 185 4.22 -17.02 -17.33
C ALA A 185 4.54 -18.49 -17.64
N GLY A 186 3.51 -19.27 -17.97
CA GLY A 186 3.64 -20.71 -18.24
C GLY A 186 3.76 -21.58 -16.99
N HIS A 187 3.83 -21.01 -15.78
CA HIS A 187 3.78 -21.79 -14.56
C HIS A 187 2.33 -22.20 -14.25
N GLU A 188 2.04 -23.50 -14.30
CA GLU A 188 0.68 -24.06 -14.24
C GLU A 188 -0.15 -23.54 -13.05
N THR A 189 0.44 -23.47 -11.85
CA THR A 189 -0.25 -22.96 -10.66
C THR A 189 -0.62 -21.49 -10.80
N HIS A 190 0.27 -20.68 -11.39
CA HIS A 190 0.05 -19.25 -11.50
C HIS A 190 -1.08 -18.96 -12.50
N GLU A 191 -1.07 -19.64 -13.65
CA GLU A 191 -2.13 -19.58 -14.66
C GLU A 191 -3.50 -19.98 -14.09
N LYS A 192 -3.53 -21.07 -13.31
CA LYS A 192 -4.76 -21.53 -12.63
C LYS A 192 -5.28 -20.50 -11.64
N VAL A 193 -4.40 -19.92 -10.82
CA VAL A 193 -4.79 -18.91 -9.82
C VAL A 193 -5.29 -17.65 -10.51
N HIS A 194 -4.62 -17.17 -11.56
CA HIS A 194 -5.06 -16.02 -12.35
C HIS A 194 -6.46 -16.25 -12.94
N ALA A 195 -6.69 -17.40 -13.58
CA ALA A 195 -8.01 -17.74 -14.13
C ALA A 195 -9.10 -17.82 -13.05
N GLN A 196 -8.77 -18.31 -11.85
CA GLN A 196 -9.70 -18.33 -10.72
C GLN A 196 -10.03 -16.92 -10.21
N LEU A 197 -9.04 -16.04 -10.08
CA LEU A 197 -9.24 -14.64 -9.71
C LEU A 197 -10.10 -13.92 -10.75
N GLN A 198 -9.83 -14.11 -12.04
CA GLN A 198 -10.61 -13.50 -13.13
C GLN A 198 -12.07 -13.96 -13.09
N LYS A 199 -12.31 -15.24 -12.80
CA LYS A 199 -13.66 -15.78 -12.65
C LYS A 199 -14.39 -15.22 -11.43
N HIS A 200 -13.68 -15.00 -10.32
CA HIS A 200 -14.28 -14.59 -9.05
C HIS A 200 -14.46 -13.07 -8.93
N PHE A 201 -13.52 -12.29 -9.47
CA PHE A 201 -13.44 -10.83 -9.39
C PHE A 201 -13.38 -10.16 -10.77
N PRO A 202 -14.29 -10.48 -11.73
CA PRO A 202 -14.14 -10.08 -13.13
C PRO A 202 -14.13 -8.57 -13.39
N ARG A 203 -14.63 -7.76 -12.44
CA ARG A 203 -14.68 -6.29 -12.54
C ARG A 203 -13.60 -5.60 -11.72
N GLU A 204 -13.02 -6.31 -10.75
CA GLU A 204 -12.12 -5.75 -9.74
C GLU A 204 -10.68 -6.25 -9.95
N LEU A 205 -10.48 -7.33 -10.71
CA LEU A 205 -9.15 -7.76 -11.15
C LEU A 205 -8.60 -6.77 -12.18
N LEU A 206 -7.35 -6.33 -11.95
CA LEU A 206 -6.60 -5.53 -12.89
C LEU A 206 -6.10 -6.40 -14.05
N ASN A 207 -6.02 -5.81 -15.24
CA ASN A 207 -5.42 -6.45 -16.39
C ASN A 207 -3.90 -6.55 -16.23
N THR A 208 -3.30 -5.58 -15.55
CA THR A 208 -1.87 -5.55 -15.25
C THR A 208 -1.51 -6.68 -14.28
N ILE A 209 -0.40 -7.34 -14.58
CA ILE A 209 0.19 -8.40 -13.77
C ILE A 209 1.63 -7.98 -13.47
N ILE A 210 2.04 -8.07 -12.20
CA ILE A 210 3.44 -7.90 -11.81
C ILE A 210 4.13 -9.25 -11.87
N HIS A 211 5.12 -9.38 -12.75
CA HIS A 211 5.90 -10.59 -12.92
C HIS A 211 6.92 -10.77 -11.79
N GLU A 212 7.27 -12.02 -11.52
CA GLU A 212 8.39 -12.33 -10.66
C GLU A 212 9.68 -11.90 -11.35
N ASN A 213 10.43 -11.03 -10.69
CA ASN A 213 11.65 -10.43 -11.21
C ASN A 213 12.71 -10.41 -10.09
N ASP A 214 13.91 -10.91 -10.40
CA ASP A 214 15.02 -11.02 -9.45
C ASP A 214 15.57 -9.65 -9.03
N ASP A 215 15.51 -8.65 -9.91
CA ASP A 215 15.92 -7.26 -9.63
C ASP A 215 15.03 -6.61 -8.55
N ILE A 216 13.73 -6.94 -8.52
CA ILE A 216 12.85 -6.51 -7.42
C ILE A 216 13.33 -7.10 -6.09
N MET A 217 13.71 -8.38 -6.07
CA MET A 217 14.18 -9.03 -4.85
C MET A 217 15.53 -8.48 -4.40
N ALA A 218 16.43 -8.22 -5.34
CA ALA A 218 17.73 -7.62 -5.08
C ALA A 218 17.60 -6.17 -4.57
N ALA A 219 16.74 -5.36 -5.20
CA ALA A 219 16.44 -3.99 -4.77
C ALA A 219 15.90 -3.96 -3.32
N VAL A 220 14.98 -4.87 -2.97
CA VAL A 220 14.51 -5.01 -1.58
C VAL A 220 15.67 -5.37 -0.62
N GLY A 221 16.58 -6.26 -1.05
CA GLY A 221 17.77 -6.63 -0.26
C GLY A 221 18.72 -5.46 0.00
N ASP A 222 18.86 -4.56 -0.98
CA ASP A 222 19.73 -3.38 -0.91
C ASP A 222 19.02 -2.13 -0.37
N ASN A 223 17.76 -2.25 0.03
CA ASN A 223 16.91 -1.13 0.46
C ASN A 223 16.78 -0.04 -0.61
N LEU A 224 16.39 -0.45 -1.82
CA LEU A 224 16.13 0.41 -2.96
C LEU A 224 14.80 0.04 -3.62
N ASP A 225 14.19 0.98 -4.35
CA ASP A 225 13.14 0.67 -5.32
C ASP A 225 13.73 0.16 -6.64
N VAL A 226 12.89 -0.43 -7.49
CA VAL A 226 13.37 -1.07 -8.72
C VAL A 226 13.91 -0.08 -9.74
N PHE A 227 13.46 1.18 -9.74
CA PHE A 227 13.98 2.19 -10.66
C PHE A 227 15.35 2.70 -10.21
N SER A 228 15.56 2.82 -8.90
CA SER A 228 16.88 3.15 -8.33
C SER A 228 17.90 2.02 -8.51
N TYR A 229 17.46 0.76 -8.50
CA TYR A 229 18.32 -0.42 -8.62
C TYR A 229 18.55 -0.86 -10.09
N ALA A 230 17.47 -1.00 -10.87
CA ALA A 230 17.46 -1.52 -12.24
C ALA A 230 16.42 -0.79 -13.11
N PRO A 231 16.71 0.43 -13.58
CA PRO A 231 15.75 1.29 -14.30
C PRO A 231 15.25 0.70 -15.62
N ASP A 232 16.04 -0.14 -16.29
CA ASP A 232 15.69 -0.80 -17.55
C ASP A 232 15.04 -2.19 -17.35
N SER A 233 14.71 -2.57 -16.11
CA SER A 233 14.14 -3.88 -15.82
C SER A 233 12.69 -4.03 -16.30
N SER A 234 12.27 -5.26 -16.60
CA SER A 234 10.87 -5.56 -16.94
C SER A 234 9.89 -5.20 -15.81
N ALA A 235 10.37 -5.13 -14.57
CA ALA A 235 9.59 -4.73 -13.42
C ALA A 235 9.14 -3.25 -13.50
N GLY A 236 10.00 -2.35 -13.98
CA GLY A 236 9.63 -0.94 -14.19
C GLY A 236 8.47 -0.80 -15.18
N THR A 237 8.47 -1.61 -16.24
CA THR A 237 7.39 -1.67 -17.23
C THR A 237 6.07 -2.15 -16.61
N ASP A 238 6.10 -3.23 -15.81
CA ASP A 238 4.90 -3.75 -15.14
C ASP A 238 4.27 -2.69 -14.20
N PHE A 239 5.09 -1.95 -13.45
CA PHE A 239 4.59 -0.88 -12.57
C PHE A 239 4.11 0.36 -13.35
N SER A 240 4.70 0.66 -14.51
CA SER A 240 4.21 1.71 -15.40
C SER A 240 2.82 1.37 -15.93
N PHE A 241 2.61 0.14 -16.41
CA PHE A 241 1.27 -0.34 -16.82
C PHE A 241 0.27 -0.33 -15.68
N LEU A 242 0.70 -0.65 -14.44
CA LEU A 242 -0.16 -0.57 -13.27
C LEU A 242 -0.62 0.87 -13.05
N LEU A 243 0.29 1.83 -13.10
CA LEU A 243 -0.05 3.24 -12.94
C LEU A 243 -1.02 3.70 -14.04
N ASP A 244 -0.71 3.41 -15.31
CA ASP A 244 -1.57 3.75 -16.46
C ASP A 244 -2.99 3.20 -16.27
N GLU A 245 -3.12 1.92 -15.92
CA GLU A 245 -4.42 1.29 -15.72
C GLU A 245 -5.21 1.92 -14.55
N LEU A 246 -4.52 2.33 -13.47
CA LEU A 246 -5.17 3.01 -12.35
C LEU A 246 -5.66 4.42 -12.74
N ILE A 247 -4.91 5.13 -13.59
CA ILE A 247 -5.30 6.46 -14.11
C ILE A 247 -6.46 6.34 -15.08
N GLU A 248 -6.38 5.43 -16.06
CA GLU A 248 -7.41 5.21 -17.09
C GLU A 248 -8.76 4.84 -16.47
N LYS A 249 -8.74 4.08 -15.37
CA LYS A 249 -9.95 3.72 -14.61
C LYS A 249 -10.44 4.83 -13.67
N GLY A 250 -9.79 5.99 -13.64
CA GLY A 250 -10.12 7.12 -12.78
C GLY A 250 -9.91 6.85 -11.29
N LEU A 251 -9.05 5.89 -10.95
CA LEU A 251 -8.79 5.49 -9.56
C LEU A 251 -7.72 6.36 -8.91
N ILE A 252 -6.75 6.85 -9.70
CA ILE A 252 -5.79 7.87 -9.30
C ILE A 252 -6.12 9.13 -10.10
N ALA A 253 -6.40 10.22 -9.40
CA ALA A 253 -6.52 11.53 -10.03
C ALA A 253 -5.13 12.14 -10.17
N ILE A 254 -4.76 12.51 -11.39
CA ILE A 254 -3.57 13.31 -11.69
C ILE A 254 -4.10 14.63 -12.26
N GLU A 255 -3.71 15.75 -11.65
CA GLU A 255 -3.98 17.07 -12.23
C GLU A 255 -3.03 17.26 -13.42
N GLU A 256 -3.57 17.66 -14.58
CA GLU A 256 -2.78 18.05 -15.78
C GLU A 256 -1.99 19.34 -15.56
#